data_AF-A0A938LXK3-F1
#
_entry.id   AF-A0A938LXK3-F1
#
_cell.length_a   1.000
_cell.length_b   1.000
_cell.length_c   1.000
_cell.angle_alpha   90.00
_cell.angle_beta   90.00
_cell.angle_gamma   90.00
#
_symmetry.space_group_name_H-M   'P 1'
#
loop_
_entity.id
_entity.type
_entity.pdbx_description
1 polymer ?
#
loop_
_entity_poly.entity_id
_entity_poly.type
_entity_poly.pdbx_seq_one_letter_code
_entity_poly.pdbx_strand_id
1 'polypeptide(L)'
;MLLPPEEASLFLSLYQHLIGFAAGRLGGIEGIVDLPSFRTASMTAKGRARDGLLDNIALIDAFVEENPGQFRETDLALVLFWRHFVRGQFVIERDLAQYTVFLTQKEPVQAYGVLGLADEIVDILRRPLPVLVRAVLLPWKGRIVCDGLIGVYNILYGPGIRARLRDTYGDAKAAGIITSLEPGWRPPPPKPPQVPKTPAHQRFLKKKCPATLTEFQQRYGPPASLQTGAAAQEFGPRHADGTAVFEFDSLAVYPNIIRNQVLHLYAKDNRIAYAAVTERTPWSKADLKPPPGHTLLR
;
A
#
# COMPACT_ATOMS: atom_id res chain seq x y z
N MET A 1 -11.02 9.56 -1.25
CA MET A 1 -10.67 10.22 0.04
C MET A 1 -10.43 11.72 -0.17
N LEU A 2 -11.14 12.56 0.58
CA LEU A 2 -11.20 14.02 0.39
C LEU A 2 -10.81 14.79 1.64
N LEU A 3 -10.36 16.02 1.44
CA LEU A 3 -10.39 17.03 2.51
C LEU A 3 -11.84 17.33 2.95
N PRO A 4 -12.04 17.77 4.20
CA PRO A 4 -13.31 18.34 4.61
C PRO A 4 -13.74 19.49 3.67
N PRO A 5 -15.03 19.62 3.30
CA PRO A 5 -15.47 20.58 2.28
C PRO A 5 -15.08 22.04 2.54
N GLU A 6 -15.16 22.48 3.81
CA GLU A 6 -14.75 23.83 4.21
C GLU A 6 -13.25 24.06 4.00
N GLU A 7 -12.44 23.07 4.33
CA GLU A 7 -11.00 23.12 4.10
C GLU A 7 -10.63 23.09 2.61
N ALA A 8 -11.31 22.25 1.83
CA ALA A 8 -11.13 22.20 0.39
C ALA A 8 -11.49 23.55 -0.27
N SER A 9 -12.58 24.18 0.19
CA SER A 9 -13.02 25.49 -0.30
C SER A 9 -12.01 26.60 0.02
N LEU A 10 -11.47 26.62 1.25
CA LEU A 10 -10.42 27.56 1.64
C LEU A 10 -9.14 27.33 0.83
N PHE A 11 -8.69 26.08 0.69
CA PHE A 11 -7.53 25.72 -0.12
C PHE A 11 -7.69 26.22 -1.55
N LEU A 12 -8.81 25.89 -2.20
CA LEU A 12 -9.08 26.27 -3.57
C LEU A 12 -9.15 27.79 -3.72
N SER A 13 -9.75 28.49 -2.77
CA SER A 13 -9.78 29.95 -2.79
C SER A 13 -8.37 30.53 -2.78
N LEU A 14 -7.55 30.20 -1.77
CA LEU A 14 -6.17 30.69 -1.67
C LEU A 14 -5.33 30.33 -2.90
N TYR A 15 -5.43 29.08 -3.36
CA TYR A 15 -4.59 28.55 -4.44
C TYR A 15 -4.92 29.20 -5.78
N GLN A 16 -6.20 29.39 -6.09
CA GLN A 16 -6.62 30.07 -7.32
C GLN A 16 -6.24 31.56 -7.32
N HIS A 17 -6.36 32.24 -6.17
CA HIS A 17 -5.93 33.65 -6.06
C HIS A 17 -4.43 33.77 -6.26
N LEU A 18 -3.63 32.88 -5.65
CA LEU A 18 -2.19 32.86 -5.82
C LEU A 18 -1.77 32.62 -7.28
N ILE A 19 -2.38 31.64 -7.96
CA ILE A 19 -2.06 31.38 -9.37
C ILE A 19 -2.44 32.56 -10.26
N GLY A 20 -3.63 33.14 -10.08
CA GLY A 20 -4.06 34.32 -10.84
C GLY A 20 -3.13 35.52 -10.62
N PHE A 21 -2.76 35.78 -9.36
CA PHE A 21 -1.80 36.83 -8.98
C PHE A 21 -0.44 36.61 -9.65
N ALA A 22 0.12 35.40 -9.53
CA ALA A 22 1.42 35.09 -10.11
C ALA A 22 1.40 35.17 -11.64
N ALA A 23 0.35 34.68 -12.30
CA ALA A 23 0.22 34.77 -13.75
C ALA A 23 0.18 36.23 -14.23
N GLY A 24 -0.54 37.12 -13.55
CA GLY A 24 -0.54 38.56 -13.82
C GLY A 24 0.84 39.19 -13.65
N ARG A 25 1.55 38.86 -12.57
CA ARG A 25 2.92 39.34 -12.31
C ARG A 25 3.94 38.88 -13.35
N LEU A 26 3.71 37.73 -13.97
CA LEU A 26 4.56 37.16 -15.02
C LEU A 26 4.20 37.67 -16.43
N GLY A 27 3.39 38.72 -16.54
CA GLY A 27 3.02 39.33 -17.83
C GLY A 27 1.84 38.66 -18.54
N GLY A 28 1.12 37.79 -17.85
CA GLY A 28 0.02 37.01 -18.38
C GLY A 28 0.48 35.66 -18.95
N ILE A 29 -0.16 34.57 -18.52
CA ILE A 29 0.16 33.21 -18.99
C ILE A 29 -1.07 32.62 -19.67
N GLU A 30 -0.99 32.32 -20.97
CA GLU A 30 -2.11 31.77 -21.75
C GLU A 30 -3.40 32.64 -21.62
N GLY A 31 -3.23 33.96 -21.54
CA GLY A 31 -4.33 34.92 -21.34
C GLY A 31 -4.84 35.06 -19.89
N ILE A 32 -4.26 34.32 -18.94
CA ILE A 32 -4.55 34.46 -17.52
C ILE A 32 -3.72 35.60 -16.94
N VAL A 33 -4.38 36.65 -16.47
CA VAL A 33 -3.74 37.85 -15.89
C VAL A 33 -4.21 38.13 -14.45
N ASP A 34 -5.24 37.43 -14.00
CA ASP A 34 -5.87 37.60 -12.70
C ASP A 34 -6.72 36.36 -12.31
N LEU A 35 -7.39 36.43 -11.16
CA LEU A 35 -8.28 35.35 -10.70
C LEU A 35 -9.51 35.14 -11.62
N PRO A 36 -10.26 36.19 -12.02
CA PRO A 36 -11.39 36.02 -12.94
C PRO A 36 -11.03 35.27 -14.23
N SER A 37 -9.94 35.67 -14.90
CA SER A 37 -9.44 35.00 -16.10
C SER A 37 -8.96 33.58 -15.81
N PHE A 38 -8.31 33.33 -14.66
CA PHE A 38 -7.93 31.97 -14.25
C PHE A 38 -9.16 31.06 -14.14
N ARG A 39 -10.26 31.50 -13.51
CA ARG A 39 -11.42 30.65 -13.24
C ARG A 39 -12.10 30.15 -14.52
N THR A 40 -12.19 30.99 -15.54
CA THR A 40 -12.84 30.69 -16.83
C THR A 40 -11.91 30.00 -17.83
N ALA A 41 -10.58 30.01 -17.57
CA ALA A 41 -9.60 29.40 -18.45
C ALA A 41 -9.74 27.87 -18.56
N SER A 42 -9.23 27.34 -19.67
CA SER A 42 -9.14 25.89 -19.92
C SER A 42 -8.25 25.18 -18.90
N MET A 43 -8.43 23.88 -18.70
CA MET A 43 -7.59 23.09 -17.79
C MET A 43 -6.10 23.11 -18.18
N THR A 44 -5.81 23.14 -19.49
CA THR A 44 -4.45 23.28 -20.01
C THR A 44 -3.84 24.62 -19.60
N ALA A 45 -4.57 25.73 -19.83
CA ALA A 45 -4.10 27.07 -19.45
C ALA A 45 -3.91 27.19 -17.92
N LYS A 46 -4.84 26.66 -17.12
CA LYS A 46 -4.71 26.58 -15.65
C LYS A 46 -3.45 25.82 -15.23
N GLY A 47 -3.17 24.68 -15.88
CA GLY A 47 -1.95 23.90 -15.65
C GLY A 47 -0.68 24.69 -15.99
N ARG A 48 -0.68 25.47 -17.08
CA ARG A 48 0.45 26.33 -17.48
C ARG A 48 0.67 27.49 -16.50
N ALA A 49 -0.40 28.16 -16.08
CA ALA A 49 -0.31 29.23 -15.08
C ALA A 49 0.19 28.70 -13.73
N ARG A 50 -0.30 27.53 -13.30
CA ARG A 50 0.23 26.82 -12.13
C ARG A 50 1.74 26.54 -12.29
N ASP A 51 2.16 26.00 -13.42
CA ASP A 51 3.59 25.73 -13.64
C ASP A 51 4.44 27.00 -13.58
N GLY A 52 3.94 28.11 -14.14
CA GLY A 52 4.58 29.42 -14.03
C GLY A 52 4.74 29.91 -12.58
N LEU A 53 3.71 29.75 -11.74
CA LEU A 53 3.82 30.00 -10.30
C LEU A 53 4.90 29.13 -9.65
N LEU A 54 4.91 27.82 -9.93
CA LEU A 54 5.86 26.88 -9.30
C LEU A 54 7.31 27.13 -9.72
N ASP A 55 7.52 27.58 -10.96
CA ASP A 55 8.84 27.99 -11.46
C ASP A 55 9.31 29.31 -10.83
N ASN A 56 8.38 30.11 -10.28
CA ASN A 56 8.63 31.40 -9.64
C ASN A 56 8.08 31.43 -8.20
N ILE A 57 8.34 30.37 -7.43
CA ILE A 57 7.69 30.13 -6.13
C ILE A 57 7.91 31.24 -5.09
N ALA A 58 8.94 32.08 -5.27
CA ALA A 58 9.19 33.28 -4.45
C ALA A 58 8.06 34.31 -4.52
N LEU A 59 7.20 34.27 -5.55
CA LEU A 59 6.01 35.12 -5.66
C LEU A 59 4.98 34.87 -4.54
N ILE A 60 5.11 33.76 -3.79
CA ILE A 60 4.31 33.53 -2.58
C ILE A 60 4.53 34.65 -1.55
N ASP A 61 5.76 35.17 -1.40
CA ASP A 61 6.05 36.24 -0.43
C ASP A 61 5.25 37.51 -0.77
N ALA A 62 5.33 37.95 -2.02
CA ALA A 62 4.59 39.11 -2.50
C ALA A 62 3.07 38.91 -2.39
N PHE A 63 2.56 37.70 -2.67
CA PHE A 63 1.13 37.40 -2.51
C PHE A 63 0.66 37.52 -1.05
N VAL A 64 1.47 37.04 -0.10
CA VAL A 64 1.16 37.10 1.32
C VAL A 64 1.24 38.54 1.85
N GLU A 65 2.24 39.32 1.40
CA GLU A 65 2.41 40.72 1.78
C GLU A 65 1.29 41.62 1.23
N GLU A 66 0.98 41.50 -0.06
CA GLU A 66 -0.02 42.35 -0.72
C GLU A 66 -1.45 41.93 -0.40
N ASN A 67 -1.66 40.65 -0.07
CA ASN A 67 -2.95 40.07 0.29
C ASN A 67 -4.12 40.54 -0.60
N PRO A 68 -4.06 40.35 -1.93
CA PRO A 68 -5.05 40.92 -2.86
C PRO A 68 -6.46 40.36 -2.66
N GLY A 69 -6.59 39.19 -2.02
CA GLY A 69 -7.87 38.57 -1.67
C GLY A 69 -8.40 38.89 -0.27
N GLN A 70 -7.72 39.75 0.50
CA GLN A 70 -8.08 40.13 1.87
C GLN A 70 -8.30 38.92 2.80
N PHE A 71 -7.44 37.91 2.68
CA PHE A 71 -7.46 36.72 3.52
C PHE A 71 -6.99 37.02 4.94
N ARG A 72 -7.39 36.15 5.88
CA ARG A 72 -6.90 36.20 7.27
C ARG A 72 -5.43 35.84 7.30
N GLU A 73 -4.66 36.49 8.18
CA GLU A 73 -3.23 36.20 8.36
C GLU A 73 -2.95 34.72 8.67
N THR A 74 -3.82 34.09 9.47
CA THR A 74 -3.72 32.64 9.79
C THR A 74 -3.88 31.74 8.56
N ASP A 75 -4.66 32.17 7.57
CA ASP A 75 -4.87 31.42 6.32
C ASP A 75 -3.69 31.65 5.36
N LEU A 76 -3.18 32.89 5.30
CA LEU A 76 -1.97 33.23 4.53
C LEU A 76 -0.73 32.49 5.03
N ALA A 77 -0.62 32.27 6.34
CA ALA A 77 0.46 31.47 6.92
C ALA A 77 0.51 30.04 6.34
N LEU A 78 -0.65 29.47 5.94
CA LEU A 78 -0.69 28.15 5.30
C LEU A 78 -0.10 28.17 3.89
N VAL A 79 -0.25 29.29 3.17
CA VAL A 79 0.25 29.46 1.79
C VAL A 79 1.79 29.39 1.76
N LEU A 80 2.45 29.88 2.81
CA LEU A 80 3.92 29.83 2.93
C LEU A 80 4.47 28.40 2.88
N PHE A 81 3.71 27.41 3.37
CA PHE A 81 4.13 26.01 3.32
C PHE A 81 4.16 25.46 1.90
N TRP A 82 3.42 26.04 0.95
CA TRP A 82 3.41 25.56 -0.44
C TRP A 82 4.76 25.67 -1.15
N ARG A 83 5.75 26.36 -0.57
CA ARG A 83 7.16 26.28 -0.99
C ARG A 83 7.75 24.88 -0.92
N HIS A 84 7.20 24.02 -0.06
CA HIS A 84 7.61 22.62 0.08
C HIS A 84 6.86 21.68 -0.85
N PHE A 85 6.26 22.20 -1.93
CA PHE A 85 5.57 21.37 -2.92
C PHE A 85 6.49 20.30 -3.51
N VAL A 86 5.90 19.19 -3.94
CA VAL A 86 6.58 18.17 -4.73
C VAL A 86 5.89 18.06 -6.08
N ARG A 87 6.58 18.43 -7.15
CA ARG A 87 6.10 18.29 -8.54
C ARG A 87 6.89 17.20 -9.25
N GLY A 88 6.20 16.35 -10.00
CA GLY A 88 6.88 15.32 -10.77
C GLY A 88 5.95 14.30 -11.42
N GLN A 89 6.57 13.21 -11.86
CA GLN A 89 5.85 12.02 -12.31
C GLN A 89 5.69 11.05 -11.15
N PHE A 90 4.49 10.51 -11.02
CA PHE A 90 4.12 9.56 -9.99
C PHE A 90 3.37 8.39 -10.59
N VAL A 91 3.57 7.20 -10.05
CA VAL A 91 2.64 6.09 -10.24
C VAL A 91 1.64 6.10 -9.11
N ILE A 92 0.38 6.31 -9.43
CA ILE A 92 -0.72 6.11 -8.48
C ILE A 92 -0.96 4.61 -8.43
N GLU A 93 -0.50 3.97 -7.36
CA GLU A 93 -0.48 2.50 -7.25
C GLU A 93 -1.74 1.95 -6.59
N ARG A 94 -2.27 2.65 -5.58
CA ARG A 94 -3.43 2.16 -4.82
C ARG A 94 -4.21 3.29 -4.18
N ASP A 95 -5.50 3.07 -4.04
CA ASP A 95 -6.37 3.90 -3.23
C ASP A 95 -6.69 3.18 -1.90
N LEU A 96 -6.41 3.84 -0.79
CA LEU A 96 -6.60 3.32 0.56
C LEU A 96 -7.68 4.13 1.28
N ALA A 97 -8.23 3.54 2.35
CA ALA A 97 -9.28 4.18 3.16
C ALA A 97 -8.91 5.54 3.79
N GLN A 98 -7.63 5.90 3.83
CA GLN A 98 -7.18 7.18 4.40
C GLN A 98 -6.60 8.13 3.35
N TYR A 99 -6.11 7.63 2.22
CA TYR A 99 -5.43 8.42 1.19
C TYR A 99 -5.15 7.56 -0.06
N THR A 100 -4.87 8.24 -1.17
CA THR A 100 -4.37 7.63 -2.40
C THR A 100 -2.84 7.63 -2.39
N VAL A 101 -2.22 6.52 -2.80
CA VAL A 101 -0.75 6.35 -2.76
C VAL A 101 -0.10 6.75 -4.08
N PHE A 102 0.80 7.73 -4.01
CA PHE A 102 1.62 8.22 -5.12
C PHE A 102 3.07 7.76 -4.92
N LEU A 103 3.60 6.97 -5.86
CA LEU A 103 4.99 6.51 -5.86
C LEU A 103 5.85 7.39 -6.75
N THR A 104 7.01 7.84 -6.28
CA THR A 104 7.99 8.53 -7.12
C THR A 104 8.56 7.60 -8.19
N GLN A 105 9.06 8.19 -9.27
CA GLN A 105 9.83 7.47 -10.29
C GLN A 105 11.34 7.46 -10.01
N LYS A 106 11.81 8.29 -9.07
CA LYS A 106 13.22 8.38 -8.68
C LYS A 106 13.52 7.39 -7.56
N GLU A 107 14.72 6.81 -7.61
CA GLU A 107 15.25 5.95 -6.55
C GLU A 107 15.96 6.78 -5.46
N PRO A 108 15.82 6.43 -4.17
CA PRO A 108 14.91 5.40 -3.66
C PRO A 108 13.44 5.82 -3.83
N VAL A 109 12.59 4.87 -4.24
CA VAL A 109 11.15 5.15 -4.41
C VAL A 109 10.51 5.54 -3.08
N GLN A 110 9.86 6.70 -3.07
CA GLN A 110 9.09 7.22 -1.94
C GLN A 110 7.60 7.07 -2.22
N ALA A 111 6.84 6.77 -1.17
CA ALA A 111 5.38 6.71 -1.21
C ALA A 111 4.78 7.92 -0.49
N TYR A 112 3.91 8.65 -1.16
CA TYR A 112 3.13 9.76 -0.60
C TYR A 112 1.67 9.33 -0.42
N GLY A 113 1.10 9.62 0.75
CA GLY A 113 -0.33 9.51 1.02
C GLY A 113 -1.00 10.85 0.73
N VAL A 114 -1.81 10.89 -0.34
CA VAL A 114 -2.36 12.13 -0.92
C VAL A 114 -3.89 12.11 -0.84
N LEU A 115 -4.49 13.26 -0.51
CA LEU A 115 -5.93 13.48 -0.52
C LEU A 115 -6.38 14.25 -1.77
N GLY A 116 -7.61 13.96 -2.21
CA GLY A 116 -8.33 14.81 -3.15
C GLY A 116 -8.89 16.07 -2.47
N LEU A 117 -9.27 17.05 -3.28
CA LEU A 117 -9.91 18.28 -2.83
C LEU A 117 -11.44 18.13 -2.88
N ALA A 118 -12.05 18.50 -4.00
CA ALA A 118 -13.50 18.39 -4.21
C ALA A 118 -13.91 17.00 -4.72
N ASP A 119 -13.10 16.40 -5.59
CA ASP A 119 -13.34 15.09 -6.19
C ASP A 119 -12.26 14.09 -5.76
N GLU A 120 -12.63 12.80 -5.71
CA GLU A 120 -11.65 11.78 -5.37
C GLU A 120 -10.64 11.63 -6.51
N ILE A 121 -9.38 11.39 -6.16
CA ILE A 121 -8.30 11.27 -7.15
C ILE A 121 -8.62 10.15 -8.14
N VAL A 122 -9.12 9.00 -7.67
CA VAL A 122 -9.49 7.87 -8.54
C VAL A 122 -10.62 8.20 -9.51
N ASP A 123 -11.58 9.04 -9.09
CA ASP A 123 -12.70 9.48 -9.92
C ASP A 123 -12.25 10.45 -11.01
N ILE A 124 -11.25 11.29 -10.71
CA ILE A 124 -10.59 12.17 -11.69
C ILE A 124 -9.84 11.34 -12.75
N LEU A 125 -9.16 10.26 -12.35
CA LEU A 125 -8.35 9.45 -13.27
C LEU A 125 -9.19 8.63 -14.26
N ARG A 126 -10.37 8.15 -13.84
CA ARG A 126 -11.28 7.28 -14.61
C ARG A 126 -10.59 6.07 -15.26
N ARG A 127 -9.57 5.52 -14.59
CA ARG A 127 -8.73 4.41 -15.08
C ARG A 127 -8.36 3.45 -13.96
N PRO A 128 -8.21 2.15 -14.25
CA PRO A 128 -7.76 1.19 -13.26
C PRO A 128 -6.30 1.43 -12.88
N LEU A 129 -6.01 1.40 -11.59
CA LEU A 129 -4.65 1.51 -11.06
C LEU A 129 -3.79 0.26 -11.39
N PRO A 130 -2.45 0.37 -11.47
CA PRO A 130 -1.68 1.61 -11.44
C PRO A 130 -1.82 2.51 -12.66
N VAL A 131 -1.67 3.82 -12.44
CA VAL A 131 -1.67 4.85 -13.50
C VAL A 131 -0.47 5.79 -13.32
N LEU A 132 0.28 6.04 -14.40
CA LEU A 132 1.32 7.08 -14.41
C LEU A 132 0.68 8.44 -14.61
N VAL A 133 1.05 9.39 -13.76
CA VAL A 133 0.57 10.76 -13.80
C VAL A 133 1.73 11.75 -13.65
N ARG A 134 1.52 12.96 -14.15
CA ARG A 134 2.25 14.16 -13.73
C ARG A 134 1.33 14.96 -12.81
N ALA A 135 1.77 15.23 -11.60
CA ALA A 135 0.97 15.91 -10.59
C ALA A 135 1.82 16.82 -9.72
N VAL A 136 1.14 17.65 -8.93
CA VAL A 136 1.74 18.50 -7.89
C VAL A 136 1.12 18.11 -6.56
N LEU A 137 1.98 17.87 -5.58
CA LEU A 137 1.63 17.54 -4.20
C LEU A 137 1.93 18.76 -3.34
N LEU A 138 0.93 19.21 -2.58
CA LEU A 138 1.01 20.44 -1.77
C LEU A 138 0.75 20.13 -0.29
N PRO A 139 1.51 20.74 0.63
CA PRO A 139 1.21 20.67 2.06
C PRO A 139 -0.09 21.42 2.38
N TRP A 140 -0.87 20.83 3.27
CA TRP A 140 -2.06 21.46 3.83
C TRP A 140 -2.41 20.90 5.21
N LYS A 141 -2.16 21.66 6.27
CA LYS A 141 -2.52 21.35 7.67
C LYS A 141 -2.10 19.93 8.09
N GLY A 142 -0.82 19.63 7.93
CA GLY A 142 -0.21 18.34 8.26
C GLY A 142 -0.58 17.20 7.30
N ARG A 143 -1.18 17.51 6.14
CA ARG A 143 -1.58 16.55 5.10
C ARG A 143 -0.98 16.93 3.76
N ILE A 144 -1.10 16.03 2.78
CA ILE A 144 -0.72 16.26 1.39
C ILE A 144 -1.96 16.21 0.53
N VAL A 145 -2.12 17.21 -0.33
CA VAL A 145 -3.21 17.28 -1.31
C VAL A 145 -2.70 17.35 -2.73
N CYS A 146 -3.51 16.88 -3.67
CA CYS A 146 -3.31 17.12 -5.09
C CYS A 146 -4.23 18.25 -5.56
N ASP A 147 -3.70 19.18 -6.35
CA ASP A 147 -4.45 20.34 -6.85
C ASP A 147 -5.49 20.03 -7.94
N GLY A 148 -5.61 18.76 -8.34
CA GLY A 148 -6.54 18.31 -9.37
C GLY A 148 -6.08 18.60 -10.81
N LEU A 149 -4.98 19.33 -11.00
CA LEU A 149 -4.40 19.62 -12.32
C LEU A 149 -3.45 18.47 -12.73
N ILE A 150 -4.03 17.28 -12.91
CA ILE A 150 -3.30 16.03 -13.15
C ILE A 150 -3.13 15.76 -14.65
N GLY A 151 -1.89 15.59 -15.10
CA GLY A 151 -1.58 15.09 -16.44
C GLY A 151 -1.50 13.57 -16.46
N VAL A 152 -2.51 12.89 -17.01
CA VAL A 152 -2.57 11.42 -17.05
C VAL A 152 -1.86 10.88 -18.30
N TYR A 153 -0.95 9.92 -18.13
CA TYR A 153 -0.29 9.25 -19.25
C TYR A 153 -1.12 8.06 -19.74
N ASN A 154 -1.25 7.90 -21.06
CA ASN A 154 -1.97 6.78 -21.67
C ASN A 154 -1.09 5.52 -21.76
N ILE A 155 -0.71 4.97 -20.61
CA ILE A 155 0.15 3.77 -20.50
C ILE A 155 -0.64 2.67 -19.82
N LEU A 156 -0.62 1.46 -20.41
CA LEU A 156 -1.16 0.26 -19.79
C LEU A 156 -0.02 -0.63 -19.29
N TYR A 157 0.00 -0.91 -17.99
CA TYR A 157 0.98 -1.81 -17.41
C TYR A 157 0.56 -3.28 -17.57
N GLY A 158 1.45 -4.10 -18.13
CA GLY A 158 1.30 -5.55 -18.16
C GLY A 158 1.49 -6.21 -16.79
N PRO A 159 1.15 -7.50 -16.63
CA PRO A 159 1.17 -8.20 -15.35
C PRO A 159 2.53 -8.17 -14.63
N GLY A 160 3.65 -8.31 -15.36
CA GLY A 160 4.99 -8.28 -14.78
C GLY A 160 5.36 -6.93 -14.17
N ILE A 161 5.05 -5.82 -14.86
CA ILE A 161 5.29 -4.47 -14.33
C ILE A 161 4.39 -4.21 -13.12
N ARG A 162 3.11 -4.64 -13.16
CA ARG A 162 2.19 -4.52 -12.03
C ARG A 162 2.65 -5.31 -10.80
N ALA A 163 3.30 -6.46 -10.98
CA ALA A 163 3.89 -7.20 -9.88
C ALA A 163 5.07 -6.42 -9.27
N ARG A 164 5.98 -5.93 -10.12
CA ARG A 164 7.12 -5.12 -9.66
C ARG A 164 6.69 -3.85 -8.92
N LEU A 165 5.70 -3.10 -9.43
CA LEU A 165 5.17 -1.90 -8.77
C LEU A 165 4.57 -2.20 -7.39
N ARG A 166 3.97 -3.38 -7.24
CA ARG A 166 3.43 -3.84 -5.95
C ARG A 166 4.55 -4.13 -4.95
N ASP A 167 5.64 -4.73 -5.41
CA ASP A 167 6.82 -5.00 -4.58
C ASP A 167 7.49 -3.67 -4.18
N THR A 168 7.70 -2.76 -5.15
CA THR A 168 8.20 -1.40 -4.92
C THR A 168 7.34 -0.63 -3.91
N TYR A 169 6.01 -0.74 -3.99
CA TYR A 169 5.12 -0.18 -2.97
C TYR A 169 5.32 -0.84 -1.60
N GLY A 170 5.53 -2.16 -1.54
CA GLY A 170 5.85 -2.88 -0.32
C GLY A 170 7.09 -2.32 0.37
N ASP A 171 8.16 -2.11 -0.39
CA ASP A 171 9.42 -1.56 0.10
C ASP A 171 9.27 -0.10 0.56
N ALA A 172 8.65 0.75 -0.26
CA ALA A 172 8.39 2.16 0.10
C ALA A 172 7.48 2.28 1.33
N LYS A 173 6.49 1.40 1.46
CA LYS A 173 5.63 1.34 2.65
C LYS A 173 6.40 0.91 3.90
N ALA A 174 7.35 -0.02 3.78
CA ALA A 174 8.20 -0.44 4.89
C ALA A 174 9.12 0.69 5.36
N ALA A 175 9.59 1.53 4.44
CA ALA A 175 10.35 2.75 4.75
C ALA A 175 9.49 3.86 5.38
N GLY A 176 8.17 3.82 5.17
CA GLY A 176 7.20 4.76 5.73
C GLY A 176 6.54 5.62 4.65
N ILE A 177 5.20 5.70 4.69
CA ILE A 177 4.43 6.54 3.76
C ILE A 177 4.48 7.99 4.25
N ILE A 178 4.87 8.90 3.35
CA ILE A 178 4.95 10.33 3.59
C ILE A 178 3.54 10.93 3.53
N THR A 179 3.06 11.47 4.66
CA THR A 179 1.69 12.01 4.76
C THR A 179 1.65 13.51 5.06
N SER A 180 2.79 14.18 5.20
CA SER A 180 2.90 15.65 5.25
C SER A 180 4.19 16.10 4.56
N LEU A 181 4.16 17.29 3.97
CA LEU A 181 5.33 17.99 3.42
C LEU A 181 5.80 19.16 4.30
N GLU A 182 5.13 19.39 5.43
CA GLU A 182 5.48 20.47 6.34
C GLU A 182 6.82 20.19 7.07
N PRO A 183 7.62 21.24 7.36
CA PRO A 183 8.89 21.09 8.06
C PRO A 183 8.77 20.33 9.38
N GLY A 184 9.70 19.41 9.63
CA GLY A 184 9.74 18.63 10.86
C GLY A 184 8.85 17.39 10.87
N TRP A 185 8.10 17.11 9.80
CA TRP A 185 7.39 15.84 9.68
C TRP A 185 8.35 14.65 9.71
N ARG A 186 7.95 13.59 10.43
CA ARG A 186 8.65 12.30 10.46
C ARG A 186 7.63 11.18 10.29
N PRO A 187 8.00 10.07 9.62
CA PRO A 187 7.10 8.93 9.50
C PRO A 187 6.72 8.43 10.90
N PRO A 188 5.44 8.09 11.14
CA PRO A 188 5.06 7.43 12.37
C PRO A 188 5.87 6.13 12.50
N PRO A 189 6.29 5.73 13.72
CA PRO A 189 7.01 4.49 13.90
C PRO A 189 6.20 3.33 13.31
N PRO A 190 6.84 2.39 12.61
CA PRO A 190 6.14 1.27 12.00
C PRO A 190 5.31 0.58 13.07
N LYS A 191 4.01 0.37 12.79
CA LYS A 191 3.15 -0.39 13.70
C LYS A 191 3.82 -1.75 13.94
N PRO A 192 3.97 -2.20 15.20
CA PRO A 192 4.57 -3.50 15.47
C PRO A 192 3.80 -4.57 14.69
N PRO A 193 4.50 -5.60 14.17
CA PRO A 193 3.85 -6.69 13.46
C PRO A 193 2.72 -7.24 14.33
N GLN A 194 1.48 -7.07 13.90
CA GLN A 194 0.36 -7.66 14.62
C GLN A 194 0.41 -9.16 14.33
N VAL A 195 0.85 -9.94 15.32
CA VAL A 195 0.70 -11.39 15.29
C VAL A 195 -0.80 -11.67 15.12
N PRO A 196 -1.24 -12.31 14.03
CA PRO A 196 -2.64 -12.59 13.83
C PRO A 196 -3.18 -13.33 15.06
N LYS A 197 -4.28 -12.85 15.66
CA LYS A 197 -4.92 -13.50 16.83
C LYS A 197 -5.19 -14.99 16.60
N THR A 198 -5.35 -15.38 15.34
CA THR A 198 -5.47 -16.78 14.91
C THR A 198 -4.34 -17.08 13.91
N PRO A 199 -3.39 -17.96 14.27
CA PRO A 199 -2.33 -18.42 13.37
C PRO A 199 -2.87 -18.91 12.02
N ALA A 200 -2.07 -18.75 10.96
CA ALA A 200 -2.47 -19.09 9.59
C ALA A 200 -2.97 -20.55 9.45
N HIS A 201 -2.39 -21.48 10.21
CA HIS A 201 -2.81 -22.88 10.24
C HIS A 201 -4.21 -23.08 10.82
N GLN A 202 -4.52 -22.47 11.97
CA GLN A 202 -5.85 -22.55 12.58
C GLN A 202 -6.92 -21.99 11.64
N ARG A 203 -6.61 -20.90 10.91
CA ARG A 203 -7.51 -20.36 9.88
C ARG A 203 -7.71 -21.32 8.71
N PHE A 204 -6.65 -21.97 8.24
CA PHE A 204 -6.72 -22.96 7.17
C PHE A 204 -7.62 -24.13 7.60
N LEU A 205 -7.38 -24.69 8.78
CA LEU A 205 -8.18 -25.77 9.35
C LEU A 205 -9.67 -25.41 9.47
N LYS A 206 -9.99 -24.19 9.90
CA LYS A 206 -11.38 -23.74 10.08
C LYS A 206 -12.13 -23.42 8.79
N LYS A 207 -11.45 -22.89 7.76
CA LYS A 207 -12.13 -22.27 6.61
C LYS A 207 -11.84 -22.94 5.27
N LYS A 208 -10.75 -23.70 5.16
CA LYS A 208 -10.22 -24.17 3.87
C LYS A 208 -9.91 -25.66 3.83
N CYS A 209 -9.87 -26.34 4.99
CA CYS A 209 -9.69 -27.79 5.04
C CYS A 209 -10.97 -28.46 4.52
N PRO A 210 -10.88 -29.27 3.44
CA PRO A 210 -11.98 -30.13 3.00
C PRO A 210 -12.47 -31.08 4.10
N ALA A 211 -13.66 -31.64 3.91
CA ALA A 211 -14.29 -32.53 4.89
C ALA A 211 -13.80 -33.98 4.75
N THR A 212 -13.31 -34.38 3.58
CA THR A 212 -12.85 -35.74 3.29
C THR A 212 -11.41 -35.77 2.79
N LEU A 213 -10.74 -36.91 2.98
CA LEU A 213 -9.39 -37.12 2.46
C LEU A 213 -9.37 -37.11 0.93
N THR A 214 -10.39 -37.67 0.28
CA THR A 214 -10.51 -37.64 -1.19
C THR A 214 -10.55 -36.22 -1.74
N GLU A 215 -11.41 -35.35 -1.20
CA GLU A 215 -11.47 -33.95 -1.63
C GLU A 215 -10.15 -33.21 -1.34
N PHE A 216 -9.51 -33.53 -0.21
CA PHE A 216 -8.21 -32.97 0.12
C PHE A 216 -7.17 -33.33 -0.94
N GLN A 217 -7.07 -34.61 -1.31
CA GLN A 217 -6.11 -35.09 -2.30
C GLN A 217 -6.37 -34.52 -3.69
N GLN A 218 -7.64 -34.42 -4.11
CA GLN A 218 -7.99 -33.80 -5.39
C GLN A 218 -7.54 -32.33 -5.46
N ARG A 219 -7.65 -31.61 -4.34
CA ARG A 219 -7.33 -30.19 -4.28
C ARG A 219 -5.83 -29.91 -4.10
N TYR A 220 -5.13 -30.75 -3.35
CA TYR A 220 -3.77 -30.46 -2.89
C TYR A 220 -2.72 -31.49 -3.34
N GLY A 221 -3.13 -32.52 -4.08
CA GLY A 221 -2.27 -33.62 -4.52
C GLY A 221 -2.18 -34.75 -3.49
N PRO A 222 -1.45 -35.83 -3.81
CA PRO A 222 -1.25 -36.95 -2.88
C PRO A 222 -0.41 -36.53 -1.67
N PRO A 223 -0.61 -37.16 -0.49
CA PRO A 223 0.21 -36.91 0.68
C PRO A 223 1.63 -37.43 0.48
N ALA A 224 2.58 -36.84 1.23
CA ALA A 224 3.96 -37.34 1.27
C ALA A 224 4.05 -38.71 1.97
N SER A 225 3.13 -38.97 2.91
CA SER A 225 2.96 -40.27 3.57
C SER A 225 1.49 -40.51 3.85
N LEU A 226 1.01 -41.72 3.58
CA LEU A 226 -0.33 -42.18 3.92
C LEU A 226 -0.21 -43.53 4.64
N GLN A 227 -0.69 -43.57 5.89
CA GLN A 227 -0.78 -44.80 6.70
C GLN A 227 -2.25 -45.16 6.87
N THR A 228 -2.56 -46.45 6.89
CA THR A 228 -3.93 -46.96 7.08
C THR A 228 -3.98 -48.11 8.10
N GLY A 229 -5.16 -48.36 8.67
CA GLY A 229 -5.40 -49.44 9.63
C GLY A 229 -4.54 -49.33 10.90
N ALA A 230 -3.97 -50.45 11.33
CA ALA A 230 -3.17 -50.53 12.56
C ALA A 230 -1.93 -49.62 12.52
N ALA A 231 -1.30 -49.46 11.35
CA ALA A 231 -0.13 -48.58 11.19
C ALA A 231 -0.48 -47.11 11.41
N ALA A 232 -1.69 -46.67 11.03
CA ALA A 232 -2.14 -45.31 11.32
C ALA A 232 -2.32 -45.09 12.84
N GLN A 233 -2.86 -46.09 13.55
CA GLN A 233 -3.18 -46.00 14.98
C GLN A 233 -1.96 -45.87 15.90
N GLU A 234 -0.77 -46.20 15.41
CA GLU A 234 0.49 -46.01 16.13
C GLU A 234 0.86 -44.51 16.26
N PHE A 235 0.51 -43.69 15.28
CA PHE A 235 0.85 -42.26 15.21
C PHE A 235 -0.29 -41.33 15.62
N GLY A 236 -1.31 -41.89 16.28
CA GLY A 236 -2.48 -41.19 16.77
C GLY A 236 -2.24 -40.44 18.09
N PRO A 237 -2.92 -39.31 18.33
CA PRO A 237 -2.97 -38.71 19.66
C PRO A 237 -3.59 -39.69 20.66
N ARG A 238 -2.94 -39.86 21.81
CA ARG A 238 -3.40 -40.72 22.91
C ARG A 238 -3.53 -39.94 24.21
N HIS A 239 -4.50 -40.33 25.03
CA HIS A 239 -4.61 -39.92 26.42
C HIS A 239 -3.46 -40.51 27.26
N ALA A 240 -3.25 -39.99 28.47
CA ALA A 240 -2.19 -40.45 29.36
C ALA A 240 -2.37 -41.93 29.79
N ASP A 241 -3.60 -42.45 29.74
CA ASP A 241 -3.94 -43.85 29.99
C ASP A 241 -3.72 -44.76 28.77
N GLY A 242 -3.24 -44.20 27.65
CA GLY A 242 -2.96 -44.92 26.41
C GLY A 242 -4.16 -45.06 25.46
N THR A 243 -5.35 -44.61 25.84
CA THR A 243 -6.54 -44.64 24.96
C THR A 243 -6.44 -43.61 23.83
N ALA A 244 -7.02 -43.90 22.67
CA ALA A 244 -7.01 -42.97 21.53
C ALA A 244 -7.92 -41.77 21.80
N VAL A 245 -7.47 -40.56 21.47
CA VAL A 245 -8.25 -39.33 21.71
C VAL A 245 -9.49 -39.24 20.81
N PHE A 246 -9.43 -39.85 19.63
CA PHE A 246 -10.53 -39.98 18.69
C PHE A 246 -10.30 -41.20 17.79
N GLU A 247 -11.37 -41.70 17.16
CA GLU A 247 -11.27 -42.80 16.22
C GLU A 247 -10.79 -42.33 14.83
N PHE A 248 -9.86 -43.08 14.25
CA PHE A 248 -9.40 -42.89 12.88
C PHE A 248 -8.81 -44.20 12.35
N ASP A 249 -8.83 -44.36 11.03
CA ASP A 249 -8.26 -45.50 10.31
C ASP A 249 -7.18 -45.08 9.30
N SER A 250 -7.00 -43.78 9.09
CA SER A 250 -6.12 -43.22 8.09
C SER A 250 -5.37 -42.00 8.62
N LEU A 251 -4.07 -41.92 8.34
CA LEU A 251 -3.22 -40.76 8.63
C LEU A 251 -2.51 -40.31 7.35
N ALA A 252 -2.78 -39.08 6.91
CA ALA A 252 -2.14 -38.46 5.75
C ALA A 252 -1.25 -37.27 6.18
N VAL A 253 -0.01 -37.24 5.69
CA VAL A 253 1.00 -36.24 6.06
C VAL A 253 1.37 -35.35 4.88
N TYR A 254 1.28 -34.03 5.07
CA TYR A 254 1.55 -33.02 4.05
C TYR A 254 2.53 -31.95 4.54
N PRO A 255 3.78 -31.90 4.04
CA PRO A 255 4.79 -30.99 4.53
C PRO A 255 4.72 -29.56 3.96
N ASN A 256 3.93 -29.32 2.91
CA ASN A 256 4.00 -28.10 2.09
C ASN A 256 2.66 -27.37 1.91
N ILE A 257 1.62 -27.72 2.68
CA ILE A 257 0.30 -27.07 2.59
C ILE A 257 0.26 -25.76 3.39
N ILE A 258 0.93 -25.76 4.54
CA ILE A 258 1.03 -24.60 5.42
C ILE A 258 2.51 -24.23 5.53
N ARG A 259 2.82 -22.95 5.33
CA ARG A 259 4.20 -22.45 5.33
C ARG A 259 4.91 -22.82 6.65
N ASN A 260 6.08 -23.45 6.54
CA ASN A 260 6.94 -23.89 7.65
C ASN A 260 6.30 -24.90 8.62
N GLN A 261 5.24 -25.60 8.20
CA GLN A 261 4.54 -26.57 9.05
C GLN A 261 4.20 -27.84 8.30
N VAL A 262 4.17 -28.96 9.03
CA VAL A 262 3.72 -30.26 8.52
C VAL A 262 2.29 -30.50 9.01
N LEU A 263 1.37 -30.66 8.07
CA LEU A 263 -0.04 -30.96 8.31
C LEU A 263 -0.25 -32.47 8.40
N HIS A 264 -0.86 -32.91 9.49
CA HIS A 264 -1.29 -34.29 9.73
C HIS A 264 -2.82 -34.33 9.70
N LEU A 265 -3.39 -35.14 8.81
CA LEU A 265 -4.83 -35.34 8.69
C LEU A 265 -5.17 -36.76 9.16
N TYR A 266 -6.05 -36.84 10.15
CA TYR A 266 -6.58 -38.09 10.68
C TYR A 266 -8.01 -38.25 10.19
N ALA A 267 -8.31 -39.38 9.57
CA ALA A 267 -9.63 -39.65 9.02
C ALA A 267 -10.16 -41.01 9.44
N LYS A 268 -11.48 -41.09 9.52
CA LYS A 268 -12.25 -42.30 9.75
C LYS A 268 -13.23 -42.45 8.58
N ASP A 269 -13.23 -43.59 7.91
CA ASP A 269 -14.10 -43.86 6.76
C ASP A 269 -14.08 -42.71 5.73
N ASN A 270 -12.87 -42.27 5.36
CA ASN A 270 -12.57 -41.13 4.46
C ASN A 270 -12.93 -39.73 4.99
N ARG A 271 -13.69 -39.60 6.07
CA ARG A 271 -14.04 -38.31 6.68
C ARG A 271 -12.92 -37.84 7.60
N ILE A 272 -12.43 -36.61 7.40
CA ILE A 272 -11.40 -36.03 8.25
C ILE A 272 -12.00 -35.77 9.64
N ALA A 273 -11.54 -36.53 10.63
CA ALA A 273 -11.97 -36.45 12.01
C ALA A 273 -11.16 -35.41 12.79
N TYR A 274 -9.87 -35.29 12.47
CA TYR A 274 -8.97 -34.37 13.14
C TYR A 274 -7.82 -33.93 12.23
N ALA A 275 -7.27 -32.76 12.50
CA ALA A 275 -6.12 -32.24 11.80
C ALA A 275 -5.18 -31.53 12.78
N ALA A 276 -3.91 -31.89 12.72
CA ALA A 276 -2.85 -31.29 13.54
C ALA A 276 -1.78 -30.68 12.65
N VAL A 277 -1.05 -29.71 13.19
CA VAL A 277 0.17 -29.19 12.56
C VAL A 277 1.33 -29.32 13.52
N THR A 278 2.50 -29.60 12.97
CA THR A 278 3.77 -29.52 13.70
C THR A 278 4.66 -28.51 13.00
N GLU A 279 5.53 -27.86 13.77
CA GLU A 279 6.55 -27.02 13.17
C GLU A 279 7.54 -27.90 12.40
N ARG A 280 7.89 -27.46 11.20
CA ARG A 280 8.96 -28.12 10.47
C ARG A 280 10.26 -27.75 11.18
N THR A 281 10.96 -28.73 11.74
CA THR A 281 12.28 -28.50 12.34
C THR A 281 13.16 -27.80 11.30
N PRO A 282 13.62 -26.56 11.53
CA PRO A 282 14.44 -25.86 10.58
C PRO A 282 15.78 -26.58 10.51
N TRP A 283 16.00 -27.35 9.45
CA TRP A 283 17.30 -27.94 9.18
C TRP A 283 18.26 -26.81 8.78
N SER A 284 19.38 -26.71 9.48
CA SER A 284 20.47 -25.82 9.12
C SER A 284 21.72 -26.62 8.75
N LYS A 285 22.61 -26.01 7.97
CA LYS A 285 23.93 -26.59 7.65
C LYS A 285 24.78 -26.82 8.91
N ALA A 286 24.46 -26.17 10.04
CA ALA A 286 25.12 -26.35 11.33
C ALA A 286 24.71 -27.64 12.05
N ASP A 287 23.57 -28.25 11.69
CA ASP A 287 23.11 -29.52 12.26
C ASP A 287 23.81 -30.74 11.62
N LEU A 288 24.49 -30.54 10.49
CA LEU A 288 25.35 -31.55 9.85
C LEU A 288 26.68 -31.65 10.60
N LYS A 289 26.90 -32.77 11.29
CA LYS A 289 28.21 -33.14 11.82
C LYS A 289 28.92 -34.04 10.80
N PRO A 290 29.96 -33.58 10.09
CA PRO A 290 30.70 -34.45 9.19
C PRO A 290 31.40 -35.56 9.99
N PRO A 291 31.65 -36.73 9.38
CA PRO A 291 32.44 -37.77 10.02
C PRO A 291 33.82 -37.26 10.47
N PRO A 292 34.46 -37.89 11.48
CA PRO A 292 35.80 -37.51 11.92
C PRO A 292 36.78 -37.44 10.75
N GLY A 293 37.48 -36.31 10.61
CA GLY A 293 38.44 -36.08 9.52
C GLY A 293 37.86 -35.51 8.23
N HIS A 294 36.57 -35.16 8.20
CA HIS A 294 35.93 -34.54 7.04
C HIS A 294 35.32 -33.17 7.38
N THR A 295 35.25 -32.29 6.38
CA THR A 295 34.65 -30.95 6.50
C THR A 295 33.55 -30.77 5.47
N LEU A 296 32.47 -30.10 5.83
CA LEU A 296 31.43 -29.71 4.88
C LEU A 296 32.00 -28.67 3.90
N LEU A 297 31.76 -28.85 2.60
CA LEU A 297 32.03 -27.84 1.58
C LEU A 297 31.28 -26.55 1.94
N ARG A 298 31.99 -25.42 1.97
CA ARG A 298 31.42 -24.10 2.28
C ARG A 298 30.40 -23.69 1.24
#